data_AF-A0A2M9KH56-F1
#
_entry.id   AF-A0A2M9KH56-F1
#
_cell.length_a   1.000
_cell.length_b   1.000
_cell.length_c   1.000
_cell.angle_alpha   90.00
_cell.angle_beta   90.00
_cell.angle_gamma   90.00
#
_symmetry.space_group_name_H-M   'P 1'
#
loop_
_entity.id
_entity.type
_entity.pdbx_description
1 polymer ?
#
loop_
_entity_poly.entity_id
_entity_poly.type
_entity_poly.pdbx_seq_one_letter_code
_entity_poly.pdbx_strand_id
1 'polypeptide(L)'
;MPMTSPPCGPAPWDVIARARDRARPGSWRRTLLSAPGQPQGLHVDSDALLASFTGLDAHAAQWLKKQDVDVRELDLVCVHQPSQPFVDAFRARMDIDPAQIIPTFPHTGNAAAATLPLQLAQAVRDRRLAPGDAVALFGLASGASGAVMLLRW
;
A
#
# COMPACT_ATOMS: atom_id res chain seq x y z
N MET A 1 2.17 -13.94 -51.78
CA MET A 1 3.04 -14.73 -50.87
C MET A 1 2.41 -14.71 -49.49
N PRO A 2 2.16 -15.86 -48.82
CA PRO A 2 1.62 -15.84 -47.46
C PRO A 2 2.74 -15.48 -46.47
N MET A 3 2.48 -14.49 -45.61
CA MET A 3 3.36 -14.15 -44.48
C MET A 3 3.22 -15.23 -43.42
N THR A 4 4.30 -15.97 -43.15
CA THR A 4 4.36 -16.88 -42.00
C THR A 4 4.63 -16.08 -40.74
N SER A 5 3.71 -16.13 -39.78
CA SER A 5 3.91 -15.56 -38.43
C SER A 5 5.16 -16.16 -37.78
N PRO A 6 5.92 -15.38 -36.97
CA PRO A 6 7.06 -15.92 -36.25
C PRO A 6 6.59 -16.95 -35.21
N PRO A 7 7.41 -17.96 -34.87
CA PRO A 7 7.04 -18.97 -33.89
C PRO A 7 6.77 -18.31 -32.54
N CYS A 8 5.59 -18.57 -31.98
CA CYS A 8 5.22 -18.15 -30.64
C CYS A 8 6.19 -18.84 -29.66
N GLY A 9 6.91 -18.06 -28.85
CA GLY A 9 7.72 -18.62 -27.77
C GLY A 9 6.86 -19.44 -26.80
N PRO A 10 7.46 -20.30 -25.96
CA PRO A 10 6.70 -21.09 -25.00
C PRO A 10 5.84 -20.15 -24.15
N ALA A 11 4.59 -20.54 -23.93
CA ALA A 11 3.66 -19.71 -23.20
C ALA A 11 4.14 -19.57 -21.75
N PRO A 12 3.90 -18.45 -21.06
CA PRO A 12 4.41 -18.22 -19.70
C PRO A 12 4.04 -19.34 -18.70
N TRP A 13 2.94 -20.05 -18.94
CA TRP A 13 2.48 -21.17 -18.12
C TRP A 13 3.34 -22.45 -18.29
N ASP A 14 4.01 -22.63 -19.43
CA ASP A 14 4.94 -23.75 -19.68
C ASP A 14 6.17 -23.70 -18.76
N VAL A 15 6.60 -22.49 -18.38
CA VAL A 15 7.74 -22.27 -17.47
C VAL A 15 7.36 -22.61 -16.04
N ILE A 16 6.14 -22.27 -15.62
CA ILE A 16 5.60 -22.58 -14.30
C ILE A 16 5.43 -24.09 -14.11
N ALA A 17 4.93 -24.78 -15.14
CA ALA A 17 4.75 -26.23 -15.10
C ALA A 17 6.08 -26.99 -14.90
N ARG A 18 7.15 -26.59 -15.61
CA ARG A 18 8.48 -27.22 -15.48
C ARG A 18 9.17 -26.95 -14.14
N ALA A 19 8.84 -25.84 -13.47
CA ALA A 19 9.38 -25.53 -12.15
C ALA A 19 8.80 -26.45 -11.06
N ARG A 20 7.59 -26.97 -11.26
CA ARG A 20 6.87 -27.80 -10.28
C ARG A 20 7.48 -29.20 -10.12
N ASP A 21 7.96 -29.80 -11.21
CA ASP A 21 8.50 -31.17 -11.23
C ASP A 21 9.87 -31.34 -10.54
N ARG A 22 10.50 -30.25 -10.06
CA ARG A 22 11.80 -30.29 -9.37
C ARG A 22 11.76 -29.82 -7.92
N ALA A 23 10.58 -29.50 -7.38
CA ALA A 23 10.46 -29.04 -6.00
C ALA A 23 10.66 -30.22 -5.02
N ARG A 24 11.83 -30.28 -4.39
CA ARG A 24 12.05 -31.11 -3.19
C ARG A 24 11.59 -30.34 -1.95
N PRO A 25 10.95 -30.99 -0.96
CA PRO A 25 10.69 -30.36 0.33
C PRO A 25 11.99 -29.83 0.94
N GLY A 26 12.03 -28.54 1.29
CA GLY A 26 13.18 -27.91 1.96
C GLY A 26 14.18 -27.16 1.06
N SER A 27 14.05 -27.17 -0.27
CA SER A 27 14.91 -26.37 -1.16
C SER A 27 14.12 -25.31 -1.92
N TRP A 28 13.99 -24.11 -1.35
CA TRP A 28 13.47 -22.96 -2.07
C TRP A 28 14.56 -22.45 -3.04
N ARG A 29 14.52 -22.87 -4.32
CA ARG A 29 15.33 -22.22 -5.36
C ARG A 29 14.57 -21.00 -5.86
N ARG A 30 15.14 -19.81 -5.63
CA ARG A 30 14.62 -18.55 -6.17
C ARG A 30 14.83 -18.52 -7.68
N THR A 31 13.81 -18.87 -8.45
CA THR A 31 13.78 -18.62 -9.89
C THR A 31 13.22 -17.24 -10.13
N LEU A 32 14.09 -16.28 -10.48
CA LEU A 32 13.65 -14.96 -10.93
C LEU A 32 13.19 -15.09 -12.38
N LEU A 33 11.87 -15.01 -12.59
CA LEU A 33 11.30 -14.91 -13.94
C LEU A 33 11.54 -13.49 -14.44
N SER A 34 12.36 -13.35 -15.48
CA SER A 34 12.59 -12.06 -16.15
C SER A 34 11.99 -12.11 -17.54
N ALA A 35 11.14 -11.14 -17.87
CA ALA A 35 10.70 -10.95 -19.25
C ALA A 35 11.85 -10.33 -20.07
N PRO A 36 12.18 -10.85 -21.26
CA PRO A 36 13.20 -10.27 -22.11
C PRO A 36 12.89 -8.79 -22.42
N GLY A 37 13.86 -7.90 -22.21
CA GLY A 37 13.71 -6.47 -22.50
C GLY A 37 12.97 -5.64 -21.45
N GLN A 38 12.58 -6.22 -20.31
CA GLN A 38 11.99 -5.48 -19.18
C GLN A 38 13.04 -5.17 -18.09
N PRO A 39 12.88 -4.06 -17.33
CA PRO A 39 13.73 -3.76 -16.18
C PRO A 39 13.73 -4.94 -15.20
N GLN A 40 14.92 -5.34 -14.74
CA GLN A 40 15.03 -6.38 -13.72
C GLN A 40 14.80 -5.77 -12.34
N GLY A 41 13.78 -6.25 -11.63
CA GLY A 41 13.47 -5.84 -10.25
C GLY A 41 12.30 -4.86 -10.14
N LEU A 42 12.13 -4.31 -8.94
CA LEU A 42 11.11 -3.30 -8.66
C LEU A 42 11.55 -1.96 -9.26
N HIS A 43 10.76 -1.46 -10.22
CA HIS A 43 10.91 -0.13 -10.77
C HIS A 43 9.83 0.78 -10.19
N VAL A 44 10.23 1.87 -9.52
CA VAL A 44 9.32 2.89 -9.00
C VAL A 44 9.72 4.23 -9.58
N ASP A 45 8.87 4.76 -10.45
CA ASP A 45 8.94 6.16 -10.84
C ASP A 45 8.30 6.99 -9.72
N SER A 46 9.14 7.67 -8.93
CA SER A 46 8.68 8.37 -7.72
C SER A 46 7.85 9.61 -8.06
N ASP A 47 8.18 10.30 -9.14
CA ASP A 47 7.48 11.51 -9.57
C ASP A 47 6.12 11.16 -10.16
N ALA A 48 6.07 10.16 -11.04
CA ALA A 48 4.80 9.68 -11.59
C ALA A 48 3.90 9.08 -10.49
N LEU A 49 4.48 8.35 -9.53
CA LEU A 49 3.74 7.80 -8.41
C LEU A 49 3.17 8.91 -7.51
N LEU A 50 3.98 9.91 -7.15
CA LEU A 50 3.52 11.04 -6.36
C LEU A 50 2.42 11.83 -7.07
N ALA A 51 2.60 12.08 -8.37
CA ALA A 51 1.60 12.75 -9.20
C ALA A 51 0.27 11.98 -9.18
N SER A 52 0.31 10.64 -9.22
CA SER A 52 -0.87 9.78 -9.18
C SER A 52 -1.70 9.87 -7.89
N PHE A 53 -1.11 10.39 -6.80
CA PHE A 53 -1.78 10.59 -5.53
C PHE A 53 -2.35 12.00 -5.33
N THR A 54 -2.10 12.91 -6.28
CA THR A 54 -2.61 14.29 -6.22
C THR A 54 -4.14 14.29 -6.15
N GLY A 55 -4.70 14.89 -5.10
CA GLY A 55 -6.15 15.03 -4.91
C GLY A 55 -6.83 13.87 -4.15
N LEU A 56 -6.11 12.79 -3.83
CA LEU A 56 -6.68 11.69 -3.02
C LEU A 56 -7.02 12.16 -1.59
N ASP A 57 -6.21 13.03 -1.03
CA ASP A 57 -6.47 13.74 0.22
C ASP A 57 -7.76 14.58 0.16
N ALA A 58 -7.94 15.36 -0.90
CA ALA A 58 -9.17 16.14 -1.09
C ALA A 58 -10.41 15.24 -1.24
N HIS A 59 -10.31 14.14 -2.00
CA HIS A 59 -11.38 13.16 -2.13
C HIS A 59 -11.70 12.48 -0.80
N ALA A 60 -10.67 12.14 -0.03
CA ALA A 60 -10.80 11.56 1.29
C ALA A 60 -11.51 12.53 2.27
N ALA A 61 -11.09 13.79 2.32
CA ALA A 61 -11.74 14.83 3.12
C ALA A 61 -13.20 15.05 2.71
N GLN A 62 -13.48 15.09 1.40
CA GLN A 62 -14.85 15.21 0.90
C GLN A 62 -15.71 14.00 1.28
N TRP A 63 -15.14 12.79 1.24
CA TRP A 63 -15.84 11.57 1.62
C TRP A 63 -16.17 11.56 3.13
N LEU A 64 -15.22 11.94 3.99
CA LEU A 64 -15.45 12.07 5.45
C LEU A 64 -16.55 13.09 5.75
N LYS A 65 -16.52 14.24 5.09
CA LYS A 65 -17.57 15.26 5.22
C LYS A 65 -18.95 14.72 4.85
N LYS A 66 -19.05 13.86 3.82
CA LYS A 66 -20.32 13.19 3.46
C LYS A 66 -20.78 12.17 4.50
N GLN A 67 -19.88 11.68 5.35
CA GLN A 67 -20.22 10.80 6.48
C GLN A 67 -20.50 11.59 7.77
N ASP A 68 -20.48 12.93 7.72
CA ASP A 68 -20.60 13.81 8.88
C ASP A 68 -19.52 13.52 9.95
N VAL A 69 -18.31 13.21 9.51
CA VAL A 69 -17.15 12.93 10.37
C VAL A 69 -16.11 14.02 10.23
N ASP A 70 -15.77 14.64 11.35
CA ASP A 70 -14.58 15.47 11.50
C ASP A 70 -13.38 14.58 11.84
N VAL A 71 -12.31 14.69 11.05
CA VAL A 71 -11.10 13.90 11.25
C VAL A 71 -10.43 14.17 12.61
N ARG A 72 -10.66 15.35 13.19
CA ARG A 72 -10.13 15.76 14.50
C ARG A 72 -10.82 15.04 15.67
N GLU A 73 -11.98 14.46 15.42
CA GLU A 73 -12.76 13.71 16.41
C GLU A 73 -12.42 12.21 16.41
N LEU A 74 -11.54 11.76 15.50
CA LEU A 74 -11.11 10.37 15.44
C LEU A 74 -10.10 10.06 16.54
N ASP A 75 -10.26 8.92 17.21
CA ASP A 75 -9.34 8.46 18.24
C ASP A 75 -8.01 7.97 17.64
N LEU A 76 -8.06 7.43 16.41
CA LEU A 76 -6.88 6.99 15.67
C LEU A 76 -7.05 7.19 14.16
N VAL A 77 -6.00 7.69 13.52
CA VAL A 77 -5.86 7.80 12.07
C VAL A 77 -4.68 6.94 11.61
N CYS A 78 -4.97 5.83 10.95
CA CYS A 78 -3.96 5.03 10.28
C CYS A 78 -3.80 5.51 8.84
N VAL A 79 -2.59 5.88 8.45
CA VAL A 79 -2.26 6.32 7.09
C VAL A 79 -1.20 5.41 6.47
N HIS A 80 -1.25 5.16 5.16
CA HIS A 80 -0.12 4.54 4.48
C HIS A 80 1.11 5.47 4.55
N GLN A 81 2.27 4.91 4.92
CA GLN A 81 3.50 5.67 5.17
C GLN A 81 4.61 5.25 4.19
N PRO A 82 4.58 5.72 2.92
CA PRO A 82 5.63 5.42 1.96
C PRO A 82 6.93 6.19 2.25
N SER A 83 6.80 7.35 2.91
CA SER A 83 7.90 8.20 3.34
C SER A 83 7.43 9.15 4.46
N GLN A 84 8.35 9.61 5.32
CA GLN A 84 8.02 10.62 6.34
C GLN A 84 7.47 11.93 5.73
N PRO A 85 8.06 12.49 4.66
CA PRO A 85 7.52 13.71 4.04
C PRO A 85 6.08 13.55 3.52
N PHE A 86 5.73 12.35 3.03
CA PHE A 86 4.35 12.06 2.62
C PHE A 86 3.39 12.16 3.80
N VAL A 87 3.74 11.53 4.93
CA VAL A 87 2.92 11.54 6.14
C VAL A 87 2.74 12.97 6.66
N ASP A 88 3.81 13.75 6.70
CA ASP A 88 3.76 15.14 7.18
C ASP A 88 2.87 16.01 6.28
N ALA A 89 2.98 15.87 4.96
CA ALA A 89 2.14 16.59 4.00
C ALA A 89 0.68 16.16 4.09
N PHE A 90 0.40 14.86 4.17
CA PHE A 90 -0.96 14.34 4.31
C PHE A 90 -1.61 14.83 5.60
N ARG A 91 -0.90 14.73 6.73
CA ARG A 91 -1.34 15.24 8.04
C ARG A 91 -1.72 16.72 7.97
N ALA A 92 -0.83 17.55 7.41
CA ALA A 92 -1.06 18.98 7.31
C ALA A 92 -2.26 19.34 6.43
N ARG A 93 -2.47 18.64 5.31
CA ARG A 93 -3.59 18.90 4.40
C ARG A 93 -4.94 18.42 4.95
N MET A 94 -4.92 17.37 5.76
CA MET A 94 -6.12 16.81 6.39
C MET A 94 -6.40 17.42 7.76
N ASP A 95 -5.56 18.31 8.30
CA ASP A 95 -5.70 18.87 9.66
C ASP A 95 -5.74 17.80 10.77
N ILE A 96 -4.88 16.78 10.63
CA ILE A 96 -4.78 15.67 11.60
C ILE A 96 -3.78 16.03 12.71
N ASP A 97 -4.14 15.79 13.96
CA ASP A 97 -3.21 15.95 15.08
C ASP A 97 -2.12 14.86 15.02
N PRO A 98 -0.81 15.20 15.18
CA PRO A 98 0.27 14.22 15.24
C PRO A 98 0.03 13.06 16.23
N ALA A 99 -0.68 13.32 17.33
CA ALA A 99 -1.04 12.31 18.30
C ALA A 99 -1.95 11.25 17.69
N GLN A 100 -2.86 11.59 16.78
CA GLN A 100 -3.81 10.65 16.16
C GLN A 100 -3.13 9.62 15.24
N ILE A 101 -1.88 9.84 14.81
CA ILE A 101 -1.16 8.94 13.91
C ILE A 101 -0.07 8.19 14.69
N ILE A 102 0.10 6.90 14.42
CA ILE A 102 1.24 6.14 14.94
C ILE A 102 2.37 6.16 13.89
N PRO A 103 3.54 6.75 14.20
CA PRO A 103 4.66 6.75 13.27
C PRO A 103 5.28 5.34 13.19
N THR A 104 5.18 4.70 12.03
CA THR A 104 5.81 3.40 11.77
C THR A 104 7.01 3.52 10.84
N PHE A 105 7.00 4.49 9.93
CA PHE A 105 8.04 4.70 8.92
C PHE A 105 9.47 4.79 9.52
N PRO A 106 9.72 5.51 10.64
CA PRO A 106 11.08 5.58 11.22
C PRO A 106 11.65 4.21 11.66
N HIS A 107 10.79 3.23 11.89
CA HIS A 107 11.18 1.90 12.41
C HIS A 107 11.14 0.81 11.34
N THR A 108 10.20 0.88 10.40
CA THR A 108 9.95 -0.18 9.42
C THR A 108 10.22 0.23 7.98
N GLY A 109 10.45 1.52 7.71
CA GLY A 109 10.38 2.08 6.37
C GLY A 109 8.99 1.88 5.75
N ASN A 110 8.94 1.86 4.41
CA ASN A 110 7.70 1.59 3.68
C ASN A 110 7.33 0.10 3.78
N ALA A 111 6.39 -0.22 4.67
CA ALA A 111 5.87 -1.57 4.87
C ALA A 111 4.71 -1.93 3.90
N ALA A 112 4.47 -1.13 2.87
CA ALA A 112 3.41 -1.30 1.88
C ALA A 112 2.04 -1.56 2.55
N ALA A 113 1.35 -2.63 2.14
CA ALA A 113 0.04 -3.02 2.68
C ALA A 113 0.05 -3.32 4.19
N ALA A 114 1.20 -3.66 4.78
CA ALA A 114 1.30 -3.95 6.20
C ALA A 114 1.32 -2.68 7.08
N THR A 115 1.39 -1.49 6.50
CA THR A 115 1.48 -0.23 7.27
C THR A 115 0.27 0.02 8.18
N LEU A 116 -0.96 -0.17 7.67
CA LEU A 116 -2.17 0.06 8.45
C LEU A 116 -2.33 -0.99 9.58
N PRO A 117 -2.18 -2.30 9.32
CA PRO A 117 -2.16 -3.31 10.38
C PRO A 117 -1.06 -3.08 11.43
N LEU A 118 0.12 -2.60 11.04
CA LEU A 118 1.19 -2.28 11.99
C LEU A 118 0.82 -1.13 12.93
N GLN A 119 0.20 -0.07 12.40
CA GLN A 119 -0.31 1.03 13.24
C GLN A 119 -1.38 0.53 14.22
N LEU A 120 -2.35 -0.26 13.76
CA LEU A 120 -3.37 -0.84 14.64
C LEU A 120 -2.77 -1.74 15.72
N ALA A 121 -1.86 -2.65 15.34
CA ALA A 121 -1.20 -3.55 16.28
C ALA A 121 -0.39 -2.78 17.33
N GLN A 122 0.29 -1.70 16.92
CA GLN A 122 1.00 -0.81 17.83
C GLN A 122 0.04 -0.06 18.76
N ALA A 123 -1.06 0.49 18.24
CA ALA A 123 -2.09 1.16 19.05
C ALA A 123 -2.66 0.26 20.14
N VAL A 124 -2.97 -0.99 19.80
CA VAL A 124 -3.48 -1.98 20.75
C VAL A 124 -2.44 -2.28 21.83
N ARG A 125 -1.19 -2.53 21.42
CA ARG A 125 -0.08 -2.80 22.34
C ARG A 125 0.18 -1.64 23.30
N ASP A 126 0.06 -0.41 22.81
CA ASP A 126 0.26 0.82 23.59
C ASP A 126 -0.98 1.25 24.38
N ARG A 127 -2.07 0.46 24.33
CA ARG A 127 -3.37 0.76 24.96
C ARG A 127 -3.96 2.11 24.55
N ARG A 128 -3.75 2.47 23.29
CA ARG A 128 -4.28 3.68 22.65
C ARG A 128 -5.65 3.50 22.00
N LEU A 129 -6.12 2.25 21.89
CA LEU A 129 -7.43 1.90 21.36
C LEU A 129 -8.25 1.17 22.43
N ALA A 130 -9.49 1.59 22.59
CA ALA A 130 -10.52 0.97 23.40
C ALA A 130 -11.74 0.59 22.52
N PRO A 131 -12.55 -0.41 22.95
CA PRO A 131 -13.79 -0.71 22.25
C PRO A 131 -14.70 0.51 22.16
N GLY A 132 -15.19 0.81 20.96
CA GLY A 132 -16.00 1.98 20.64
C GLY A 132 -15.23 3.13 20.00
N ASP A 133 -13.90 3.13 20.01
CA ASP A 133 -13.08 4.19 19.43
C ASP A 133 -13.33 4.35 17.92
N ALA A 134 -13.38 5.59 17.45
CA ALA A 134 -13.51 5.93 16.04
C ALA A 134 -12.15 5.88 15.35
N VAL A 135 -12.01 5.03 14.34
CA VAL A 135 -10.75 4.84 13.61
C VAL A 135 -10.96 5.06 12.12
N ALA A 136 -10.07 5.84 11.51
CA ALA A 136 -9.98 5.94 10.05
C ALA A 136 -8.73 5.27 9.51
N LEU A 137 -8.88 4.51 8.42
CA LEU A 137 -7.78 3.89 7.68
C LEU A 137 -7.68 4.52 6.28
N PHE A 138 -6.58 5.19 5.98
CA PHE A 138 -6.26 5.76 4.66
C PHE A 138 -5.23 4.88 3.95
N GLY A 139 -5.74 4.02 3.08
CA GLY A 139 -4.93 3.11 2.26
C GLY A 139 -4.55 3.73 0.93
N LEU A 140 -3.31 3.51 0.51
CA LEU A 140 -2.77 3.93 -0.79
C LEU A 140 -1.95 2.77 -1.36
N ALA A 141 -2.05 2.54 -2.66
CA ALA A 141 -1.34 1.46 -3.34
C ALA A 141 -0.81 1.91 -4.71
N SER A 142 0.24 1.23 -5.17
CA SER A 142 0.80 1.40 -6.51
C SER A 142 -0.27 1.10 -7.57
N GLY A 143 -0.52 2.05 -8.47
CA GLY A 143 -1.63 2.01 -9.42
C GLY A 143 -2.72 3.06 -9.17
N ALA A 144 -2.36 4.21 -8.57
CA ALA A 144 -3.25 5.35 -8.32
C ALA A 144 -4.53 4.96 -7.54
N SER A 145 -4.41 3.97 -6.65
CA SER A 145 -5.55 3.45 -5.89
C SER A 145 -5.49 3.95 -4.45
N GLY A 146 -6.59 4.53 -3.99
CA GLY A 146 -6.77 5.00 -2.63
C GLY A 146 -8.10 4.55 -2.05
N ALA A 147 -8.14 4.30 -0.75
CA ALA A 147 -9.35 3.95 -0.03
C ALA A 147 -9.36 4.58 1.37
N VAL A 148 -10.54 4.97 1.82
CA VAL A 148 -10.79 5.38 3.20
C VAL A 148 -11.78 4.41 3.80
N MET A 149 -11.50 3.92 5.00
CA MET A 149 -12.43 3.13 5.78
C MET A 149 -12.60 3.76 7.17
N LEU A 150 -13.84 3.95 7.59
CA LEU A 150 -14.18 4.26 8.97
C LEU A 150 -14.62 2.98 9.65
N LEU A 151 -14.15 2.76 10.87
CA LEU A 151 -14.57 1.67 11.72
C LEU A 151 -14.72 2.14 13.16
N ARG A 152 -15.55 1.40 13.90
CA ARG A 152 -15.55 1.41 15.36
C ARG A 152 -14.72 0.23 15.82
N TRP A 153 -13.68 0.50 16.60
CA TRP A 153 -12.79 -0.52 17.16
C TRP A 153 -13.52 -1.37 18.21
#